data_AF-A0A2N2S3I9-F1
#
_entry.id   AF-A0A2N2S3I9-F1
#
_cell.length_a   1.000
_cell.length_b   1.000
_cell.length_c   1.000
_cell.angle_alpha   90.00
_cell.angle_beta   90.00
_cell.angle_gamma   90.00
#
_symmetry.space_group_name_H-M   'P 1'
#
loop_
_entity.id
_entity.type
_entity.pdbx_description
1 polymer ?
#
loop_
_entity_poly.entity_id
_entity_poly.type
_entity_poly.pdbx_seq_one_letter_code
_entity_poly.pdbx_strand_id
1 'polypeptide(L)' 'CHHGGRSAQVAMFLERQGFGKVINLAGGVSEWAGRVDPKMPQY' A
#
# COMPACT_ATOMS: atom_id res chain seq x y z
N CYS A 1 1.88 -3.20 0.62
CA CYS A 1 2.33 -4.53 0.13
C CYS A 1 2.85 -4.39 -1.30
N HIS A 2 3.23 -5.48 -1.99
CA HIS A 2 3.87 -5.39 -3.31
C HIS A 2 3.04 -4.61 -4.34
N HIS A 3 1.75 -4.97 -4.50
CA HIS A 3 0.83 -4.35 -5.47
C HIS A 3 -0.38 -3.63 -4.84
N GLY A 4 -0.34 -3.35 -3.53
CA GLY A 4 -1.42 -2.64 -2.82
C GLY A 4 -2.65 -3.46 -2.42
N GLY A 5 -2.92 -4.63 -3.03
CA GLY A 5 -4.12 -5.44 -2.74
C GLY A 5 -4.17 -6.03 -1.32
N ARG A 6 -3.09 -6.69 -0.87
CA ARG A 6 -3.03 -7.27 0.50
C ARG A 6 -3.10 -6.20 1.60
N SER A 7 -2.48 -5.03 1.39
CA SER A 7 -2.56 -3.94 2.35
C SER A 7 -3.94 -3.27 2.35
N ALA A 8 -4.68 -3.28 1.24
CA ALA A 8 -6.07 -2.84 1.22
C ALA A 8 -6.97 -3.70 2.11
N GLN A 9 -6.77 -5.03 2.13
CA GLN A 9 -7.52 -5.92 3.02
C GLN A 9 -7.28 -5.60 4.50
N VAL A 10 -6.02 -5.35 4.86
CA VAL A 10 -5.65 -4.94 6.22
C VAL A 10 -6.18 -3.55 6.54
N ALA A 11 -6.15 -2.63 5.59
CA ALA A 11 -6.70 -1.29 5.76
C ALA A 11 -8.20 -1.35 6.10
N MET A 12 -8.98 -2.11 5.33
CA MET A 12 -10.40 -2.35 5.62
C MET A 12 -10.64 -3.01 6.98
N PHE A 13 -9.76 -3.95 7.38
CA PHE A 13 -9.85 -4.55 8.70
C PHE A 13 -9.64 -3.49 9.81
N LEU A 14 -8.61 -2.65 9.68
CA LEU A 14 -8.31 -1.59 10.66
C LEU A 14 -9.42 -0.53 10.72
N GLU A 15 -9.96 -0.12 9.58
CA GLU A 15 -11.12 0.80 9.54
C GLU A 15 -12.31 0.23 10.33
N ARG A 16 -12.59 -1.07 10.19
CA ARG A 16 -13.66 -1.76 10.96
C ARG A 16 -13.37 -1.85 12.46
N GLN A 17 -12.10 -1.79 12.87
CA GLN A 17 -11.69 -1.76 14.27
C GLN A 17 -11.75 -0.34 14.86
N GLY A 18 -12.21 0.66 14.10
CA GLY A 18 -12.37 2.03 14.58
C GLY A 18 -11.13 2.91 14.38
N PHE A 19 -10.13 2.46 13.61
CA PHE A 19 -9.02 3.32 13.22
C PHE A 19 -9.50 4.36 12.20
N GLY A 20 -9.58 5.62 12.62
CA GLY A 20 -10.13 6.71 11.78
C GLY A 20 -9.17 7.30 10.75
N LYS A 21 -7.91 6.86 10.69
CA LYS A 21 -6.89 7.37 9.77
C LYS A 21 -6.05 6.22 9.23
N VAL A 22 -6.59 5.50 8.25
CA VAL A 22 -5.92 4.39 7.59
C VAL A 22 -5.66 4.78 6.14
N ILE A 23 -4.44 4.55 5.66
CA ILE A 23 -4.03 4.86 4.28
C ILE A 23 -3.49 3.58 3.64
N ASN A 24 -3.94 3.27 2.43
CA ASN A 24 -3.38 2.23 1.61
C ASN A 24 -2.71 2.84 0.37
N LEU A 25 -1.45 2.49 0.13
CA LEU A 25 -0.73 2.90 -1.07
C LEU A 25 -1.27 2.16 -2.30
N ALA A 26 -2.00 2.87 -3.16
CA ALA A 26 -2.47 2.35 -4.44
C ALA A 26 -1.28 1.89 -5.29
N GLY A 27 -1.39 0.72 -5.90
CA GLY A 27 -0.30 0.12 -6.69
C GLY A 27 0.86 -0.46 -5.86
N GLY A 28 0.88 -0.24 -4.55
CA GLY A 28 1.91 -0.77 -3.65
C GLY A 28 3.31 -0.22 -3.94
N VAL A 29 4.32 -0.94 -3.43
CA VAL A 29 5.73 -0.54 -3.62
C VAL A 29 6.21 -0.70 -5.06
N SER A 30 5.56 -1.58 -5.83
CA SER A 30 5.87 -1.77 -7.26
C SER A 30 5.63 -0.48 -8.05
N GLU A 31 4.45 0.13 -7.91
CA GLU A 31 4.15 1.40 -8.58
C GLU A 31 4.92 2.59 -7.99
N TRP A 32 5.18 2.59 -6.69
CA TRP A 32 6.05 3.60 -6.08
C TRP A 32 7.44 3.59 -6.70
N ALA A 33 8.06 2.42 -6.84
CA ALA A 33 9.36 2.29 -7.49
C ALA A 33 9.29 2.76 -8.95
N GLY A 34 8.21 2.49 -9.68
CA GLY A 34 8.07 2.96 -11.06
C GLY A 34 7.85 4.47 -11.22
N ARG A 35 7.18 5.12 -10.27
CA ARG A 35 6.68 6.50 -10.44
C ARG A 35 7.33 7.55 -9.55
N VAL A 36 7.83 7.14 -8.37
CA VAL A 36 8.32 8.05 -7.33
C VAL A 36 9.79 7.83 -7.04
N ASP A 37 10.22 6.57 -6.88
CA ASP A 37 11.63 6.23 -6.64
C ASP A 37 12.15 5.14 -7.60
N PRO A 38 12.55 5.52 -8.83
CA PRO A 38 13.10 4.59 -9.81
C PRO A 38 14.40 3.90 -9.39
N LYS A 39 15.06 4.35 -8.33
CA LYS A 39 16.29 3.72 -7.82
C LYS A 39 16.00 2.62 -6.81
N MET A 40 14.76 2.52 -6.34
CA MET A 40 14.34 1.48 -5.41
C MET A 40 14.43 0.10 -6.07
N PRO A 41 15.11 -0.88 -5.45
CA PRO A 41 15.15 -2.25 -5.98
C PRO A 41 13.74 -2.86 -6.03
N GLN A 42 13.37 -3.38 -7.20
CA GLN A 42 12.12 -4.13 -7.42
C GLN A 42 12.40 -5.64 -7.33
N TYR A 43 11.43 -6.42 -6.84
CA TYR A 43 11.54 -7.87 -6.67
C TYR A 43 10.19 -8.58 -6.89
#